data_AF-A0A6N1MIC1-F1
#
_entry.id   AF-A0A6N1MIC1-F1
#
_cell.length_a   1.000
_cell.length_b   1.000
_cell.length_c   1.000
_cell.angle_alpha   90.00
_cell.angle_beta   90.00
_cell.angle_gamma   90.00
#
_symmetry.space_group_name_H-M   'P 1'
#
loop_
_entity.id
_entity.type
_entity.pdbx_description
1 polymer ?
#
loop_
_entity_poly.entity_id
_entity_poly.type
_entity_poly.pdbx_seq_one_letter_code
_entity_poly.pdbx_strand_id
1 'polypeptide(L)' 'MYDFYCPHCSWGMNREDINDQAHEDDHIGEWDIECTSCKKVFELQAEAGIDYWVHVKEPQEQK' A
#
# COMPACT_ATOMS: atom_id res chain seq x y z
N MET A 1 1.07 -4.28 14.56
CA MET A 1 0.86 -2.99 13.88
C MET A 1 -0.22 -3.25 12.87
N TYR A 2 -1.21 -2.38 12.74
CA TYR A 2 -2.23 -2.52 11.70
C TYR A 2 -1.78 -1.77 10.45
N ASP A 3 -2.10 -2.29 9.28
CA ASP A 3 -1.76 -1.67 8.00
C ASP A 3 -2.54 -0.36 7.79
N PHE A 4 -3.81 -0.34 8.20
CA PHE A 4 -4.66 0.84 8.11
C PHE A 4 -5.80 0.79 9.14
N TYR A 5 -6.47 1.93 9.30
CA TYR A 5 -7.58 2.09 10.26
C TYR A 5 -8.85 2.48 9.52
N CYS A 6 -9.98 1.89 9.91
CA CYS A 6 -11.27 2.23 9.35
C CYS A 6 -11.59 3.72 9.57
N PRO A 7 -11.95 4.49 8.53
CA PRO A 7 -12.25 5.91 8.68
C PRO A 7 -13.54 6.19 9.45
N HIS A 8 -14.41 5.17 9.63
CA HIS A 8 -15.70 5.34 10.29
C HIS A 8 -15.72 4.97 11.78
N CYS A 9 -14.85 4.03 12.21
CA CYS A 9 -14.83 3.55 13.59
C CYS A 9 -13.44 3.41 14.19
N SER A 10 -12.39 3.76 13.45
CA SER A 10 -10.98 3.68 13.86
C SER A 10 -10.51 2.28 14.26
N TRP A 11 -11.24 1.23 13.84
CA TRP A 11 -10.81 -0.15 14.01
C TRP A 11 -9.59 -0.44 13.12
N GLY A 12 -8.53 -0.97 13.70
CA GLY A 12 -7.31 -1.35 12.97
C GLY A 12 -7.50 -2.68 12.23
N MET A 13 -7.02 -2.75 11.00
CA MET A 13 -7.12 -3.92 10.13
C MET A 13 -5.79 -4.14 9.39
N ASN A 14 -5.45 -5.39 9.11
CA ASN A 14 -4.36 -5.74 8.21
C ASN A 14 -4.92 -6.09 6.83
N ARG A 15 -4.11 -5.97 5.77
CA ARG A 15 -4.49 -6.35 4.40
C ARG A 15 -4.92 -7.82 4.29
N GLU A 16 -4.29 -8.69 5.09
CA GLU A 16 -4.66 -10.11 5.22
C GLU A 16 -6.10 -10.32 5.72
N ASP A 17 -6.65 -9.37 6.49
CA ASP A 17 -7.97 -9.53 7.11
C ASP A 17 -9.13 -9.16 6.18
N ILE A 18 -8.87 -8.46 5.07
CA ILE A 18 -9.89 -7.76 4.29
C ILE A 18 -10.12 -8.27 2.86
N ASN A 19 -9.12 -8.79 2.15
CA ASN A 19 -9.30 -9.41 0.82
C ASN A 19 -7.99 -10.01 0.28
N ASP A 20 -8.04 -11.16 -0.40
CA ASP A 20 -6.89 -11.73 -1.11
C ASP A 20 -6.38 -10.83 -2.26
N GLN A 21 -7.23 -9.92 -2.77
CA GLN A 21 -6.87 -9.03 -3.88
C GLN A 21 -6.02 -7.81 -3.50
N ALA A 22 -6.01 -7.43 -2.21
CA ALA A 22 -5.17 -6.34 -1.71
C ALA A 22 -3.77 -6.83 -1.29
N HIS A 23 -3.54 -8.15 -1.33
CA HIS A 23 -2.32 -8.82 -0.87
C HIS A 23 -1.20 -8.84 -1.92
N GLU A 24 -1.50 -8.53 -3.19
CA GLU A 24 -0.47 -8.35 -4.21
C GLU A 24 0.18 -6.96 -4.03
N ASP A 25 1.19 -6.90 -3.16
CA ASP A 25 1.94 -5.70 -2.71
C ASP A 25 2.49 -4.77 -3.82
N ASP A 26 2.35 -5.15 -5.10
CA ASP A 26 2.87 -4.43 -6.26
C ASP A 26 1.80 -3.80 -7.15
N HIS A 27 0.49 -3.91 -6.82
CA HIS A 27 -0.56 -3.29 -7.61
C HIS A 27 -0.89 -1.86 -7.15
N ILE A 28 -0.86 -0.92 -8.09
CA ILE A 28 -1.45 0.41 -7.95
C ILE A 28 -2.94 0.28 -8.26
N GLY A 29 -3.80 0.83 -7.42
CA GLY A 29 -5.24 0.71 -7.63
C GLY A 29 -6.10 1.26 -6.51
N GLU A 30 -7.40 1.06 -6.68
CA GLU A 30 -8.48 1.41 -5.75
C GLU A 30 -9.33 0.15 -5.53
N TRP A 31 -9.64 -0.15 -4.27
CA TRP A 31 -10.46 -1.30 -3.88
C TRP A 31 -11.53 -0.90 -2.88
N ASP A 32 -12.76 -1.34 -3.13
CA ASP A 32 -13.83 -1.27 -2.14
C ASP A 32 -13.63 -2.36 -1.07
N ILE A 33 -13.42 -1.94 0.18
CA ILE A 33 -13.19 -2.81 1.31
C ILE A 33 -14.28 -2.64 2.37
N GLU A 34 -14.81 -3.75 2.89
CA GLU A 34 -15.74 -3.74 4.03
C GLU A 34 -14.98 -3.81 5.37
N CYS A 35 -15.29 -2.90 6.30
CA CYS A 35 -14.76 -2.97 7.66
C CYS A 35 -15.31 -4.19 8.41
N THR A 36 -14.41 -5.02 8.97
CA THR A 36 -14.79 -6.20 9.77
C THR A 36 -15.57 -5.86 11.04
N SER A 37 -15.36 -4.67 11.61
CA SER A 37 -16.01 -4.19 12.83
C SER A 37 -17.35 -3.49 12.57
N CYS A 38 -17.37 -2.42 11.75
CA CYS A 38 -18.57 -1.59 11.57
C CYS A 38 -19.35 -1.88 10.28
N LYS A 39 -18.87 -2.79 9.42
CA LYS A 39 -19.54 -3.24 8.19
C LYS A 39 -19.81 -2.15 7.15
N LYS A 40 -19.14 -1.01 7.28
CA LYS A 40 -19.15 0.05 6.27
C LYS A 40 -18.08 -0.25 5.21
N VAL A 41 -18.44 0.00 3.95
CA VAL A 41 -17.54 -0.08 2.80
C VAL A 41 -16.82 1.26 2.64
N PHE A 42 -15.52 1.20 2.36
CA PHE A 42 -14.69 2.36 2.06
C PHE A 42 -13.62 1.98 1.03
N GLU A 43 -13.10 2.98 0.34
CA GLU A 43 -12.06 2.79 -0.66
C GLU A 43 -10.68 2.70 0.00
N LEU A 44 -9.93 1.67 -0.35
CA LEU A 44 -8.51 1.54 -0.08
C LEU A 44 -7.76 1.90 -1.36
N GLN A 45 -6.82 2.84 -1.30
CA GLN A 45 -6.01 3.26 -2.43
C GLN A 45 -4.54 2.88 -2.19
N ALA A 46 -3.89 2.31 -3.21
CA ALA A 46 -2.45 2.07 -3.24
C ALA A 46 -1.82 2.95 -4.31
N GLU A 47 -0.80 3.70 -3.93
CA GLU A 47 -0.04 4.59 -4.81
C GLU A 47 1.42 4.14 -4.90
N ALA A 48 2.05 4.33 -6.07
CA ALA A 48 3.48 4.10 -6.18
C ALA A 48 4.27 5.11 -5.35
N GLY A 49 5.13 4.61 -4.47
CA GLY A 49 6.19 5.42 -3.85
C GLY A 49 7.29 5.72 -4.87
N ILE A 50 7.83 6.93 -4.84
CA ILE A 50 9.04 7.27 -5.61
C ILE A 50 10.24 7.15 -4.68
N ASP A 51 11.13 6.20 -4.99
CA ASP A 51 12.44 6.08 -4.35
C ASP A 51 13.56 6.57 -5.27
N TYR A 52 14.51 7.31 -4.70
CA TYR A 52 15.68 7.82 -5.42
C TYR A 52 16.94 7.09 -4.97
N TRP A 53 17.71 6.59 -5.94
CA TRP A 53 19.00 5.95 -5.70
C TRP A 53 20.11 6.80 -6.31
N VAL A 54 21.19 6.99 -5.54
CA VAL A 54 22.37 7.75 -5.98
C VAL A 54 23.52 6.77 -6.14
N HIS A 55 24.18 6.81 -7.29
CA HIS A 55 25.34 5.99 -7.59
C HIS A 55 26.56 6.86 -7.87
N VAL A 56 27.73 6.39 -7.45
CA VAL A 56 29.01 7.04 -7.78
C VAL A 56 29.26 6.88 -9.28
N LYS A 57 29.51 7.99 -9.98
CA LYS A 57 29.92 7.97 -11.39
C LYS A 57 31.43 7.79 -11.46
N GLU A 58 31.89 6.60 -11.84
CA GLU A 58 33.31 6.41 -12.17
C GLU A 58 33.63 7.13 -13.49
N PRO A 59 34.74 7.86 -13.58
CA PRO A 59 35.19 8.44 -14.84
C PRO A 59 35.59 7.31 -15.80
N GLN A 60 34.91 7.22 -16.94
CA GLN A 60 35.32 6.32 -18.01
C GLN A 60 36.65 6.82 -18.58
N GLU A 61 37.75 6.13 -18.27
CA GLU A 61 39.04 6.33 -18.95
C GLU A 61 38.89 5.84 -20.40
N GLN A 62 38.84 6.78 -21.34
CA GLN A 62 38.97 6.48 -22.77
C GLN A 62 40.44 6.14 -23.04
N LYS A 63 40.71 4.89 -23.43
CA LYS A 63 42.03 4.40 -23.83
C LYS A 63 42.27 4.57 -25.32
#